data_AF-A0A0G0X1Y7-F1
#
_entry.id   AF-A0A0G0X1Y7-F1
#
_cell.length_a   1.000
_cell.length_b   1.000
_cell.length_c   1.000
_cell.angle_alpha   90.00
_cell.angle_beta   90.00
_cell.angle_gamma   90.00
#
_symmetry.space_group_name_H-M   'P 1'
#
loop_
_entity.id
_entity.type
_entity.pdbx_description
1 polymer ?
#
loop_
_entity_poly.entity_id
_entity_poly.type
_entity_poly.pdbx_seq_one_letter_code
_entity_poly.pdbx_strand_id
1 'polypeptide(L)' 'LWNIHISSALQRISSGLSYSAFMGLMKKKQITVNRKMLSEIAKDYPETFEKIVQEVR' A
#
# COMPACT_ATOMS: atom_id res chain seq x y z
N LEU A 1 0.89 -11.10 -9.59
CA LEU A 1 0.05 -11.41 -8.41
C LEU A 1 0.18 -10.38 -7.27
N TRP A 2 1.30 -9.66 -7.13
CA TRP A 2 1.51 -8.66 -6.05
C TRP A 2 0.53 -7.46 -6.05
N ASN A 3 0.05 -7.00 -7.22
CA ASN A 3 -0.99 -5.95 -7.30
C ASN A 3 -2.28 -6.31 -6.55
N ILE A 4 -2.73 -7.56 -6.66
CA ILE A 4 -3.97 -8.04 -6.04
C ILE A 4 -3.79 -8.07 -4.52
N HIS A 5 -2.65 -8.58 -4.03
CA HIS A 5 -2.34 -8.60 -2.61
C HIS A 5 -2.34 -7.19 -1.99
N ILE A 6 -1.71 -6.22 -2.66
CA ILE A 6 -1.74 -4.81 -2.20
C ILE A 6 -3.18 -4.28 -2.21
N SER A 7 -3.94 -4.54 -3.28
CA SER A 7 -5.34 -4.09 -3.35
C SER A 7 -6.21 -4.68 -2.23
N SER A 8 -6.06 -5.97 -1.92
CA SER A 8 -6.78 -6.62 -0.82
C SER A 8 -6.35 -6.09 0.54
N ALA A 9 -5.05 -5.83 0.75
CA ALA A 9 -4.53 -5.26 1.98
C ALA A 9 -5.03 -3.81 2.19
N LEU A 10 -5.00 -2.99 1.14
CA LEU A 10 -5.55 -1.62 1.18
C LEU A 10 -7.04 -1.62 1.53
N GLN A 11 -7.80 -2.54 0.95
CA GLN A 11 -9.24 -2.66 1.21
C GLN A 11 -9.55 -3.07 2.65
N ARG A 12 -8.65 -3.83 3.30
CA ARG A 12 -8.77 -4.22 4.70
C ARG A 12 -8.49 -3.07 5.68
N ILE A 13 -7.61 -2.14 5.31
CA ILE A 13 -7.12 -1.07 6.21
C ILE A 13 -7.88 0.24 5.98
N SER A 14 -8.24 0.54 4.74
CA SER A 14 -8.94 1.77 4.39
C SER A 14 -10.07 1.47 3.41
N SER A 15 -11.30 1.55 3.90
CA SER A 15 -12.52 1.52 3.08
C SER A 15 -12.58 2.75 2.18
N GLY A 16 -12.02 2.64 0.97
CA GLY A 16 -12.06 3.67 -0.07
C GLY A 16 -10.72 4.01 -0.73
N LEU A 17 -9.60 3.48 -0.25
CA LEU A 17 -8.30 3.71 -0.88
C LEU A 17 -8.03 2.63 -1.93
N SER A 18 -8.13 3.00 -3.21
CA SER A 18 -7.81 2.09 -4.31
C SER A 18 -6.30 2.02 -4.55
N TYR A 19 -5.84 0.91 -5.13
CA TYR A 19 -4.42 0.73 -5.48
C TYR A 19 -3.89 1.89 -6.33
N SER A 20 -4.63 2.34 -7.35
CA SER A 20 -4.22 3.45 -8.21
C SER A 20 -4.14 4.78 -7.45
N ALA A 21 -5.06 5.05 -6.53
CA ALA A 21 -5.02 6.25 -5.69
C ALA A 21 -3.81 6.21 -4.76
N PHE A 22 -3.55 5.07 -4.10
CA PHE A 22 -2.40 4.86 -3.24
C PHE A 22 -1.07 5.04 -3.99
N MET A 23 -0.93 4.44 -5.16
CA MET A 23 0.27 4.62 -5.99
C MET A 23 0.44 6.07 -6.46
N GLY A 24 -0.66 6.77 -6.73
CA GLY A 24 -0.65 8.20 -7.04
C GLY A 24 -0.13 9.05 -5.88
N LEU A 25 -0.59 8.77 -4.66
CA LEU A 25 -0.12 9.44 -3.44
C LEU A 25 1.36 9.13 -3.15
N MET A 26 1.78 7.86 -3.28
CA MET A 26 3.19 7.49 -3.17
C MET A 26 4.07 8.25 -4.15
N LYS A 27 3.65 8.37 -5.41
CA LYS A 27 4.37 9.13 -6.43
C LYS A 27 4.43 10.63 -6.09
N LYS A 28 3.35 11.21 -5.56
CA LYS A 28 3.32 12.61 -5.10
C LYS A 28 4.30 12.86 -3.96
N LYS A 29 4.44 11.91 -3.02
CA LYS A 29 5.42 11.96 -1.93
C LYS A 29 6.83 11.49 -2.34
N GLN A 30 7.06 11.20 -3.62
CA GLN A 30 8.31 10.65 -4.17
C GLN A 30 8.79 9.35 -3.50
N ILE A 31 7.86 8.60 -2.91
CA ILE A 31 8.16 7.31 -2.26
C ILE A 31 8.30 6.25 -3.36
N THR A 32 9.54 5.86 -3.62
CA THR A 32 9.89 4.89 -4.67
C THR A 32 10.11 3.51 -4.06
N VAL A 33 9.03 2.88 -3.58
CA VAL A 33 9.08 1.54 -2.98
C VAL A 33 8.88 0.45 -4.03
N ASN A 34 9.66 -0.62 -3.92
CA ASN A 34 9.49 -1.80 -4.77
C ASN A 34 8.16 -2.49 -4.45
N ARG A 35 7.32 -2.66 -5.48
CA ARG A 35 5.97 -3.18 -5.33
C ARG A 35 5.93 -4.65 -4.91
N LYS A 36 6.99 -5.42 -5.19
CA LYS A 36 7.13 -6.79 -4.67
C LYS A 36 7.32 -6.78 -3.15
N MET A 37 8.25 -5.96 -2.67
CA MET A 37 8.51 -5.77 -1.23
C MET A 37 7.28 -5.20 -0.52
N LEU A 38 6.57 -4.27 -1.15
CA LEU A 38 5.31 -3.73 -0.60
C LEU A 38 4.25 -4.82 -0.42
N SER A 39 4.14 -5.76 -1.36
CA SER A 39 3.19 -6.89 -1.22
C SER A 39 3.58 -7.89 -0.15
N GLU A 40 4.89 -8.06 0.10
CA GLU A 40 5.41 -8.89 1.20
C GLU A 40 5.14 -8.20 2.54
N ILE A 41 5.42 -6.90 2.67
CA ILE A 41 5.09 -6.10 3.86
C ILE A 41 3.58 -6.12 4.15
N ALA A 42 2.74 -5.98 3.12
CA ALA A 42 1.30 -6.04 3.27
C ALA A 42 0.79 -7.40 3.79
N LYS A 43 1.53 -8.48 3.56
CA LYS A 43 1.18 -9.85 3.98
C LYS A 43 1.76 -10.19 5.35
N ASP A 44 3.04 -9.93 5.54
CA ASP A 44 3.81 -10.38 6.70
C ASP A 44 3.77 -9.35 7.84
N TYR A 45 3.63 -8.05 7.52
CA TYR A 45 3.66 -6.92 8.47
C TYR A 45 2.49 -5.93 8.25
N PRO A 46 1.24 -6.34 8.52
CA PRO A 46 0.07 -5.50 8.27
C PRO A 46 0.09 -4.17 9.05
N GLU A 47 0.65 -4.15 10.27
CA GLU A 47 0.83 -2.95 11.08
C GLU A 47 1.79 -1.92 10.45
N THR A 48 2.85 -2.40 9.79
CA THR A 48 3.82 -1.53 9.12
C THR A 48 3.20 -0.99 7.83
N PHE A 49 2.45 -1.82 7.11
CA PHE A 49 1.73 -1.40 5.92
C PHE A 49 0.67 -0.33 6.25
N GLU A 50 -0.04 -0.44 7.38
CA GLU A 50 -0.98 0.59 7.84
C GLU A 50 -0.27 1.93 8.11
N LYS A 51 0.88 1.92 8.79
CA LYS A 51 1.68 3.14 9.01
C LYS A 51 2.12 3.79 7.70
N ILE A 52 2.55 2.99 6.71
CA ILE A 52 2.88 3.48 5.36
C ILE A 52 1.65 4.13 4.72
N VAL A 53 0.47 3.50 4.82
CA VAL A 53 -0.76 4.05 4.26
C VAL A 53 -1.14 5.39 4.93
N GLN A 54 -0.99 5.50 6.26
CA GLN A 54 -1.20 6.75 6.99
C GLN A 54 -0.19 7.83 6.60
N GLU A 55 1.08 7.46 6.45
CA GLU A 55 2.16 8.39 6.06
C GLU A 55 2.05 8.83 4.59
N VAL A 56 1.44 8.02 3.74
CA VAL A 56 1.16 8.35 2.33
C VAL A 56 -0.08 9.25 2.17
N ARG A 57 -1.01 9.21 3.13
CA ARG A 57 -2.18 10.08 3.19
C ARG A 57 -1.80 11.55 3.41
#